data_AF-A0A6M4PDM4-F1
#
_entry.id   AF-A0A6M4PDM4-F1
#
_cell.length_a   1.000
_cell.length_b   1.000
_cell.length_c   1.000
_cell.angle_alpha   90.00
_cell.angle_beta   90.00
_cell.angle_gamma   90.00
#
_symmetry.space_group_name_H-M   'P 1'
#
loop_
_entity.id
_entity.type
_entity.pdbx_description
1 polymer ?
#
loop_
_entity_poly.entity_id
_entity_poly.type
_entity_poly.pdbx_seq_one_letter_code
_entity_poly.pdbx_strand_id
1 'polypeptide(L)'
;MTVKQRISALVVNWLAENHGIEAVSAQIDEEDWAIKSKSYGYCDTCAYEENYLELTIWYALEGEYGHPHYIEVEKDPLSFLAELLRLEDENK
;
A
#
# COMPACT_ATOMS: atom_id res chain seq x y z
N MET A 1 -4.24 14.27 -16.73
CA MET A 1 -3.75 13.44 -15.60
C MET A 1 -3.76 11.99 -16.05
N THR A 2 -2.64 11.28 -15.90
CA THR A 2 -2.57 9.85 -16.26
C THR A 2 -3.05 8.99 -15.08
N VAL A 3 -3.40 7.72 -15.36
CA VAL A 3 -3.77 6.75 -14.31
C VAL A 3 -2.63 6.60 -13.29
N LYS A 4 -1.37 6.55 -13.75
CA LYS A 4 -0.19 6.47 -12.88
C LYS A 4 -0.04 7.69 -11.97
N GLN A 5 -0.24 8.90 -12.50
CA GLN A 5 -0.21 10.12 -11.69
C GLN A 5 -1.34 10.15 -10.65
N ARG A 6 -2.52 9.63 -11.01
CA ARG A 6 -3.65 9.51 -10.08
C ARG A 6 -3.36 8.53 -8.95
N ILE A 7 -2.87 7.34 -9.28
CA ILE A 7 -2.49 6.33 -8.27
C ILE A 7 -1.41 6.90 -7.35
N SER A 8 -0.39 7.56 -7.90
CA SER A 8 0.65 8.22 -7.09
C SER A 8 0.07 9.22 -6.09
N ALA A 9 -0.85 10.08 -6.51
CA ALA A 9 -1.50 11.05 -5.61
C ALA A 9 -2.34 10.37 -4.52
N LEU A 10 -3.11 9.32 -4.86
CA LEU A 10 -3.89 8.55 -3.88
C LEU A 10 -2.99 7.88 -2.85
N VAL A 11 -1.86 7.32 -3.28
CA VAL A 11 -0.90 6.67 -2.39
C VAL A 11 -0.19 7.70 -1.49
N VAL A 12 0.15 8.88 -2.00
CA VAL A 12 0.69 9.98 -1.18
C VAL A 12 -0.30 10.39 -0.08
N ASN A 13 -1.58 10.57 -0.42
CA ASN A 13 -2.61 10.90 0.56
C ASN A 13 -2.77 9.77 1.59
N TRP A 14 -2.76 8.52 1.12
CA TRP A 14 -2.83 7.35 1.98
C TRP A 14 -1.64 7.27 2.96
N LEU A 15 -0.41 7.56 2.49
CA LEU A 15 0.80 7.64 3.31
C LEU A 15 0.69 8.72 4.40
N ALA A 16 0.13 9.89 4.05
CA ALA A 16 -0.09 10.97 5.00
C ALA A 16 -1.13 10.59 6.07
N GLU A 17 -2.30 10.04 5.66
CA GLU A 17 -3.39 9.70 6.58
C GLU A 17 -3.08 8.50 7.49
N ASN A 18 -2.45 7.45 6.95
CA ASN A 18 -2.28 6.17 7.67
C ASN A 18 -0.92 6.04 8.34
N HIS A 19 0.11 6.69 7.79
CA HIS A 19 1.49 6.56 8.25
C HIS A 19 2.10 7.89 8.72
N GLY A 20 1.41 9.02 8.55
CA GLY A 20 1.95 10.34 8.90
C GLY A 20 3.14 10.76 8.04
N ILE A 21 3.27 10.18 6.83
CA ILE A 21 4.39 10.42 5.92
C ILE A 21 3.97 11.45 4.86
N GLU A 22 4.56 12.65 4.92
CA GLU A 22 4.35 13.71 3.93
C GLU A 22 5.24 13.50 2.69
N ALA A 23 4.90 12.49 1.89
CA ALA A 23 5.62 12.18 0.64
C ALA A 23 5.29 13.19 -0.48
N VAL A 24 6.29 13.54 -1.30
CA VAL A 24 6.08 14.38 -2.50
C VAL A 24 5.77 13.56 -3.75
N SER A 25 6.13 12.28 -3.73
CA SER A 25 5.75 11.30 -4.74
C SER A 25 5.77 9.91 -4.13
N ALA A 26 4.91 9.04 -4.66
CA ALA A 26 4.89 7.63 -4.31
C ALA A 26 4.66 6.76 -5.54
N GLN A 27 5.24 5.57 -5.53
CA GLN A 27 5.06 4.55 -6.54
C GLN A 27 4.91 3.20 -5.85
N ILE A 28 3.91 2.46 -6.30
CA ILE A 28 3.75 1.06 -5.93
C ILE A 28 4.67 0.23 -6.82
N ASP A 29 5.43 -0.67 -6.21
CA ASP A 29 6.20 -1.66 -6.95
C ASP A 29 5.25 -2.76 -7.47
N GLU A 30 4.80 -2.61 -8.73
CA GLU A 30 3.88 -3.55 -9.38
C GLU A 30 4.51 -4.94 -9.56
N GLU A 31 5.84 -5.06 -9.56
CA GLU A 31 6.53 -6.36 -9.69
C GLU A 31 6.53 -7.14 -8.37
N ASP A 32 6.33 -6.45 -7.24
CA ASP A 32 6.33 -7.01 -5.89
C ASP A 32 4.91 -7.25 -5.34
N TRP A 33 3.88 -7.11 -6.17
CA TRP A 33 2.50 -7.41 -5.81
C TRP A 33 2.26 -8.92 -5.73
N ALA A 34 2.58 -9.49 -4.58
CA ALA A 34 2.32 -10.88 -4.27
C ALA A 34 1.20 -11.01 -3.23
N ILE A 35 0.18 -11.81 -3.57
CA ILE A 35 -0.73 -12.32 -2.53
C ILE A 35 0.05 -13.37 -1.76
N LYS A 36 0.28 -13.11 -0.48
CA LYS A 36 0.87 -14.04 0.46
C LYS A 36 -0.19 -14.58 1.39
N SER A 37 0.09 -15.73 1.97
CA SER A 37 -0.80 -16.35 2.93
C SER A 37 -0.04 -16.69 4.20
N LYS A 38 -0.67 -16.40 5.34
CA LYS A 38 -0.14 -16.70 6.66
C LYS A 38 -1.06 -17.72 7.31
N SER A 39 -0.50 -18.88 7.62
CA SER A 39 -1.22 -19.91 8.35
C SER A 39 -1.06 -19.69 9.84
N TYR A 40 -2.19 -19.71 10.54
CA TYR A 40 -2.26 -19.62 11.99
C TYR A 40 -2.85 -20.92 12.56
N GLY A 41 -2.36 -21.34 13.72
CA GLY A 41 -2.81 -22.55 14.40
C GLY A 41 -1.88 -23.75 14.17
N TYR A 42 -1.70 -24.55 15.23
CA TYR A 42 -0.81 -25.71 15.23
C TYR A 42 -1.58 -27.05 15.23
N CYS A 43 -2.88 -27.03 14.95
CA CYS A 43 -3.74 -28.22 14.99
C CYS A 43 -4.58 -28.37 13.71
N ASP A 44 -4.74 -29.61 13.22
CA ASP A 44 -5.38 -29.92 11.93
C ASP A 44 -6.82 -29.41 11.78
N THR A 45 -7.53 -29.15 12.89
CA THR A 45 -8.93 -28.69 12.88
C THR A 45 -9.11 -27.21 13.21
N CYS A 46 -8.05 -26.53 13.65
CA CYS A 46 -8.08 -25.11 14.03
C CYS A 46 -7.14 -24.25 13.17
N ALA A 47 -6.41 -24.86 12.24
CA ALA A 47 -5.59 -24.12 11.30
C ALA A 47 -6.49 -23.27 10.39
N TYR A 48 -6.22 -21.98 10.34
CA TYR A 48 -6.84 -21.08 9.36
C TYR A 48 -5.76 -20.28 8.63
N GLU A 49 -6.07 -19.91 7.40
CA GLU A 49 -5.16 -19.21 6.49
C GLU A 49 -5.72 -17.82 6.23
N GLU A 50 -4.89 -16.81 6.44
CA GLU A 50 -5.20 -15.42 6.14
C GLU A 50 -4.38 -14.98 4.94
N ASN A 51 -5.07 -14.56 3.87
CA ASN A 51 -4.43 -14.02 2.68
C ASN A 51 -4.27 -12.50 2.85
N TYR A 52 -3.10 -12.01 2.49
CA TYR A 52 -2.80 -10.59 2.48
C TYR A 52 -2.03 -10.25 1.20
N LEU A 53 -2.24 -9.04 0.70
CA LEU A 53 -1.36 -8.44 -0.28
C LEU A 53 -0.14 -7.92 0.48
N GLU A 54 1.04 -8.39 0.11
CA GLU A 54 2.27 -7.70 0.45
C GLU A 54 2.60 -6.76 -0.71
N LEU A 55 2.79 -5.49 -0.41
CA LEU A 55 3.08 -4.48 -1.42
C LEU A 55 4.15 -3.53 -0.93
N THR A 56 5.16 -3.30 -1.77
CA THR A 56 6.19 -2.31 -1.54
C THR A 56 5.78 -0.96 -2.12
N ILE A 57 5.71 0.06 -1.28
CA ILE A 57 5.47 1.45 -1.68
C ILE A 57 6.77 2.22 -1.55
N TRP A 58 7.33 2.61 -2.69
CA TRP A 58 8.44 3.54 -2.75
C TRP A 58 7.92 4.97 -2.65
N TYR A 59 8.57 5.81 -1.85
CA TYR A 59 8.21 7.21 -1.71
C TYR A 59 9.44 8.10 -1.60
N ALA A 60 9.25 9.37 -1.96
CA ALA A 60 10.25 10.42 -1.82
C ALA A 60 9.75 11.50 -0.85
N LEU A 61 10.67 12.02 -0.05
CA LEU A 61 10.43 13.15 0.85
C LEU A 61 11.00 14.44 0.25
N GLU A 62 10.42 15.58 0.63
CA GLU A 62 10.93 16.88 0.20
C GLU A 62 12.36 17.10 0.71
N GLY A 63 13.27 17.49 -0.19
CA GLY A 63 14.68 17.74 0.16
C GLY A 63 15.59 16.50 0.18
N GLU A 64 15.03 15.28 0.09
CA GLU A 64 15.81 14.03 0.08
C GLU A 64 15.98 13.47 -1.34
N TYR A 65 16.69 14.22 -2.18
CA TYR A 65 16.98 13.80 -3.55
C TYR A 65 17.94 12.60 -3.57
N GLY A 66 17.43 11.44 -3.98
CA GLY A 66 18.23 10.24 -4.25
C GLY A 66 18.25 9.20 -3.13
N HIS A 67 17.49 9.40 -2.05
CA HIS A 67 17.27 8.39 -1.01
C HIS A 67 15.85 7.83 -1.15
N PRO A 68 15.68 6.70 -1.88
CA PRO A 68 14.37 6.09 -2.00
C PRO A 68 14.00 5.44 -0.66
N HIS A 69 12.90 5.91 -0.08
CA HIS A 69 12.30 5.26 1.07
C HIS A 69 11.28 4.26 0.59
N TYR A 70 11.06 3.21 1.38
CA TYR A 70 9.97 2.29 1.13
C TYR A 70 9.29 1.87 2.42
N ILE A 71 8.05 1.43 2.27
CA ILE A 71 7.35 0.64 3.27
C ILE A 71 6.77 -0.59 2.61
N GLU A 72 6.81 -1.70 3.34
CA GLU A 72 6.07 -2.90 3.03
C GLU A 72 4.74 -2.82 3.75
N VAL A 73 3.65 -3.04 3.02
CA VAL A 73 2.30 -2.98 3.56
C VAL A 73 1.69 -4.37 3.44
N GLU A 74 1.42 -4.98 4.59
CA GLU A 74 0.66 -6.22 4.68
C GLU A 74 -0.81 -5.87 4.88
N LYS A 75 -1.64 -6.09 3.87
CA LYS A 75 -3.07 -5.74 3.96
C LYS A 75 -3.95 -6.67 3.17
N ASP A 76 -5.15 -6.96 3.65
CA ASP A 76 -6.17 -7.66 2.86
C ASP A 76 -6.37 -6.93 1.50
N PRO A 77 -6.30 -7.64 0.35
CA PRO A 77 -6.34 -7.01 -0.97
C PRO A 77 -7.60 -6.17 -1.23
N LEU A 78 -8.76 -6.63 -0.77
CA LEU A 78 -10.04 -5.93 -0.98
C LEU A 78 -10.10 -4.65 -0.16
N SER A 79 -9.62 -4.72 1.07
CA SER A 79 -9.55 -3.57 1.99
C SER A 79 -8.63 -2.48 1.44
N PHE A 80 -7.48 -2.83 0.86
CA PHE A 80 -6.57 -1.86 0.25
C PHE A 80 -7.20 -1.17 -0.98
N LEU A 81 -7.85 -1.92 -1.87
CA LEU A 81 -8.55 -1.34 -3.02
C LEU A 81 -9.71 -0.44 -2.60
N ALA A 82 -10.48 -0.83 -1.59
CA ALA A 82 -11.58 -0.04 -1.06
C ALA A 82 -11.09 1.31 -0.48
N GLU A 83 -9.95 1.32 0.21
CA GLU A 83 -9.34 2.56 0.72
C GLU A 83 -8.88 3.50 -0.38
N LEU A 84 -8.23 2.97 -1.42
CA LEU A 84 -7.81 3.78 -2.57
C LEU A 84 -9.01 4.41 -3.27
N LEU A 85 -10.12 3.68 -3.40
CA LEU A 85 -11.37 4.18 -3.99
C LEU A 85 -12.05 5.23 -3.09
N ARG A 86 -12.08 5.02 -1.76
CA ARG A 86 -12.61 6.00 -0.80
C ARG A 86 -11.86 7.33 -0.91
N LEU A 87 -10.53 7.27 -0.94
CA LEU A 87 -9.67 8.45 -1.11
C LEU A 87 -9.88 9.15 -2.45
N GLU A 88 -10.23 8.42 -3.52
CA GLU A 88 -10.57 9.02 -4.81
C GLU A 88 -11.88 9.81 -4.75
N ASP A 89 -12.88 9.31 -4.01
CA ASP A 89 -14.16 9.99 -3.88
C ASP A 89 -14.10 11.20 -2.95
N GLU A 90 -13.25 11.19 -1.91
CA GLU A 90 -13.05 12.33 -1.01
C GLU A 90 -12.27 13.50 -1.64
N ASN A 91 -11.53 13.23 -2.71
CA ASN A 91 -10.78 14.25 -3.46
C ASN A 91 -11.56 14.87 -4.65
N LYS A 92 -12.84 14.52 -4.84
CA LYS A 92 -13.75 15.13 -5.85
C LYS A 92 -14.54 16.29 -5.27
#